data_AF-A0AA88V3V4-F1
#
_entry.id   AF-A0AA88V3V4-F1
#
_cell.length_a   1.000
_cell.length_b   1.000
_cell.length_c   1.000
_cell.angle_alpha   90.00
_cell.angle_beta   90.00
_cell.angle_gamma   90.00
#
_symmetry.space_group_name_H-M   'P 1'
#
loop_
_entity.id
_entity.type
_entity.pdbx_description
1 polymer ?
#
loop_
_entity_poly.entity_id
_entity_poly.type
_entity_poly.pdbx_seq_one_letter_code
_entity_poly.pdbx_strand_id
1 'polypeptide(L)'
;MKVSYHLLSLVAYTNYLLSPHQGEEDNLQKLAWGRRQKEMKKFKSHCICAALLTLQLASFLHLLQGDNLTPTPTPWPEQFHAVLYMNLSDARLQISNLWYDWPKGRNANLIQKQLGELLYDVEWNNGTSFYYTLGEGATCEIMEFGVGIPRRDFLDGADYLGTKVIDGFLCNVWEKVEFIWYYEDVLSQRPVGWDFYDGISTHVITFEVGAVLQDSVTQAPAYCFSQGNSMKL
;
A
#
# COMPACT_ATOMS: atom_id res chain seq x y z
N MET A 1 118.97 -50.47 27.14
CA MET A 1 119.85 -50.21 25.98
C MET A 1 118.99 -50.37 24.73
N LYS A 2 118.95 -49.32 23.88
CA LYS A 2 118.40 -49.14 22.50
C LYS A 2 117.75 -50.38 21.82
N VAL A 3 116.61 -50.34 21.12
CA VAL A 3 116.22 -49.61 19.87
C VAL A 3 114.68 -49.87 19.71
N SER A 4 113.72 -48.96 19.44
CA SER A 4 113.44 -47.97 18.38
C SER A 4 112.84 -48.46 17.05
N TYR A 5 111.55 -48.10 16.86
CA TYR A 5 110.84 -47.68 15.63
C TYR A 5 110.09 -48.65 14.68
N HIS A 6 108.79 -48.32 14.57
CA HIS A 6 107.90 -48.20 13.40
C HIS A 6 107.38 -49.45 12.66
N LEU A 7 106.04 -49.57 12.63
CA LEU A 7 105.30 -49.54 11.37
C LEU A 7 103.83 -49.11 11.57
N LEU A 8 103.41 -48.21 10.70
CA LEU A 8 102.10 -47.57 10.59
C LEU A 8 101.13 -48.40 9.75
N SER A 9 99.85 -48.06 9.94
CA SER A 9 98.72 -48.19 9.02
C SER A 9 97.88 -49.48 9.08
N LEU A 10 96.62 -49.30 9.48
CA LEU A 10 95.47 -49.73 8.68
C LEU A 10 94.21 -48.97 9.17
N VAL A 11 93.76 -48.03 8.32
CA VAL A 11 92.36 -47.86 7.86
C VAL A 11 91.32 -47.66 8.98
N ALA A 12 90.89 -46.44 9.28
CA ALA A 12 89.82 -45.69 8.60
C ALA A 12 88.48 -46.47 8.48
N TYR A 13 87.38 -45.77 8.75
CA TYR A 13 85.98 -46.19 8.59
C TYR A 13 85.34 -47.01 9.73
N THR A 14 84.65 -46.30 10.61
CA THR A 14 83.26 -46.62 11.03
C THR A 14 82.66 -45.47 11.86
N ASN A 15 82.81 -44.23 11.38
CA ASN A 15 81.78 -43.21 11.60
C ASN A 15 80.95 -43.25 10.33
N TYR A 16 79.77 -43.87 10.33
CA TYR A 16 78.65 -43.71 9.39
C TYR A 16 77.74 -44.94 9.47
N LEU A 17 76.99 -45.07 10.56
CA LEU A 17 75.69 -45.74 10.57
C LEU A 17 74.74 -44.91 11.45
N LEU A 18 74.63 -43.62 11.13
CA LEU A 18 73.44 -42.84 11.45
C LEU A 18 72.40 -43.18 10.39
N SER A 19 71.28 -43.72 10.86
CA SER A 19 70.09 -44.07 10.11
C SER A 19 69.68 -42.98 9.11
N PRO A 20 69.46 -43.27 7.82
CA PRO A 20 68.95 -42.29 6.85
C PRO A 20 67.45 -41.95 7.08
N HIS A 21 66.76 -42.64 7.98
CA HIS A 21 65.31 -42.49 8.18
C HIS A 21 64.87 -41.16 8.84
N GLN A 22 65.73 -40.51 9.63
CA GLN A 22 65.31 -39.34 10.43
C GLN A 22 65.13 -38.06 9.60
N GLY A 23 65.95 -37.87 8.54
CA GLY A 23 65.90 -36.69 7.68
C GLY A 23 64.76 -36.73 6.66
N GLU A 24 64.30 -37.92 6.29
CA GLU A 24 63.18 -38.11 5.38
C GLU A 24 61.84 -37.90 6.10
N GLU A 25 61.70 -38.40 7.34
CA GLU A 25 60.52 -38.15 8.18
C GLU A 25 60.32 -36.66 8.53
N ASP A 26 61.39 -35.92 8.87
CA ASP A 26 61.32 -34.48 9.16
C ASP A 26 60.91 -33.66 7.91
N ASN A 27 61.38 -34.04 6.73
CA ASN A 27 60.97 -33.42 5.47
C ASN A 27 59.49 -33.71 5.13
N LEU A 28 59.02 -34.94 5.36
CA LEU A 28 57.62 -35.30 5.17
C LEU A 28 56.71 -34.55 6.15
N GLN A 29 57.13 -34.37 7.41
CA GLN A 29 56.40 -33.58 8.40
C GLN A 29 56.33 -32.09 8.03
N LYS A 30 57.42 -31.50 7.56
CA LYS A 30 57.45 -30.11 7.06
C LYS A 30 56.56 -29.90 5.84
N LEU A 31 56.56 -30.83 4.90
CA LEU A 31 55.66 -30.81 3.73
C LEU A 31 54.19 -30.95 4.14
N ALA A 32 53.88 -31.86 5.07
CA ALA A 32 52.53 -32.04 5.60
C ALA A 32 52.04 -30.83 6.41
N TRP A 33 52.92 -30.17 7.17
CA TRP A 33 52.64 -28.92 7.87
C TRP A 33 52.38 -27.78 6.88
N GLY A 34 53.23 -27.62 5.86
CA GLY A 34 53.06 -26.62 4.81
C GLY A 34 51.76 -26.80 4.01
N ARG A 35 51.38 -28.06 3.72
CA ARG A 35 50.10 -28.39 3.07
C ARG A 35 48.91 -28.00 3.95
N ARG A 36 48.93 -28.36 5.25
CA ARG A 36 47.88 -27.96 6.21
C ARG A 36 47.74 -26.45 6.35
N GLN A 37 48.84 -25.70 6.38
CA GLN A 37 48.80 -24.23 6.44
C GLN A 37 48.18 -23.61 5.18
N LYS A 38 48.45 -24.17 3.99
CA LYS A 38 47.82 -23.73 2.74
C LYS A 38 46.32 -24.02 2.73
N GLU A 39 45.90 -25.21 3.15
CA GLU A 39 44.48 -25.57 3.26
C GLU A 39 43.74 -24.69 4.28
N MET A 40 44.34 -24.39 5.44
CA MET A 40 43.74 -23.48 6.42
C MET A 40 43.60 -22.05 5.89
N LYS A 41 44.59 -21.54 5.14
CA LYS A 41 44.50 -20.22 4.49
C LYS A 41 43.39 -20.21 3.43
N LYS A 42 43.27 -21.27 2.64
CA LYS A 42 42.22 -21.44 1.65
C LYS A 42 40.85 -21.48 2.32
N PHE A 43 40.67 -22.29 3.37
CA PHE A 43 39.43 -22.38 4.14
C PHE A 43 39.03 -21.02 4.74
N LYS A 44 39.96 -20.31 5.40
CA LYS A 44 39.72 -18.95 5.91
C LYS A 44 39.31 -17.98 4.81
N SER A 45 39.96 -18.03 3.65
CA SER A 45 39.59 -17.21 2.49
C SER A 45 38.18 -17.52 1.99
N HIS A 46 37.76 -18.80 1.96
CA HIS A 46 36.41 -19.18 1.54
C HIS A 46 35.36 -18.71 2.56
N CYS A 47 35.65 -18.82 3.87
CA CYS A 47 34.76 -18.30 4.91
C CYS A 47 34.60 -16.77 4.83
N ILE A 48 35.70 -16.04 4.58
CA ILE A 48 35.64 -14.58 4.41
C ILE A 48 34.83 -14.21 3.17
N CYS A 49 35.03 -14.88 2.02
CA CYS A 49 34.24 -14.63 0.82
C CYS A 49 32.75 -14.93 1.05
N ALA A 50 32.41 -16.03 1.73
CA ALA A 50 31.03 -16.37 2.07
C ALA A 50 30.39 -15.34 3.01
N ALA A 51 31.13 -14.84 4.00
CA ALA A 51 30.68 -13.77 4.90
C ALA A 51 30.45 -12.45 4.13
N LEU A 52 31.33 -12.10 3.20
CA LEU A 52 31.17 -10.90 2.37
C LEU A 52 29.98 -11.02 1.41
N LEU A 53 29.78 -12.18 0.79
CA LEU A 53 28.62 -12.46 -0.08
C LEU A 53 27.29 -12.39 0.70
N THR A 54 27.24 -12.93 1.91
CA THR A 54 26.05 -12.87 2.76
C THR A 54 25.75 -11.44 3.22
N LEU A 55 26.76 -10.65 3.58
CA LEU A 55 26.58 -9.22 3.88
C LEU A 55 26.08 -8.44 2.66
N GLN A 56 26.66 -8.68 1.47
CA GLN A 56 26.22 -8.02 0.24
C GLN A 56 24.76 -8.36 -0.11
N LEU A 57 24.37 -9.64 0.01
CA LEU A 57 22.98 -10.07 -0.18
C LEU A 57 22.03 -9.44 0.85
N ALA A 58 22.43 -9.36 2.13
CA ALA A 58 21.64 -8.72 3.17
C ALA A 58 21.44 -7.22 2.92
N SER A 59 22.49 -6.49 2.51
CA SER A 59 22.38 -5.08 2.12
C SER A 59 21.51 -4.87 0.88
N PHE A 60 21.54 -5.80 -0.09
CA PHE A 60 20.67 -5.73 -1.27
C PHE A 60 19.20 -5.97 -0.90
N LEU A 61 18.93 -6.88 0.04
CA LEU A 61 17.59 -7.11 0.59
C LEU A 61 17.06 -5.91 1.38
N HIS A 62 17.92 -5.21 2.13
CA HIS A 62 17.53 -3.96 2.81
C HIS A 62 17.29 -2.81 1.82
N LEU A 63 18.02 -2.72 0.70
CA LEU A 63 17.73 -1.73 -0.34
C LEU A 63 16.42 -2.02 -1.10
N LEU A 64 16.01 -3.29 -1.18
CA LEU A 64 14.72 -3.68 -1.76
C LEU A 64 13.54 -3.42 -0.80
N GLN A 65 13.80 -3.29 0.50
CA GLN A 65 12.86 -2.67 1.43
C GLN A 65 12.95 -1.16 1.26
N GLY A 66 12.42 -0.67 0.14
CA GLY A 66 12.09 0.76 0.03
C GLY A 66 11.22 1.14 1.22
N ASP A 67 11.43 2.34 1.76
CA ASP A 67 10.51 2.93 2.73
C ASP A 67 9.11 2.81 2.15
N ASN A 68 8.34 1.87 2.69
CA ASN A 68 7.01 1.56 2.20
C ASN A 68 6.11 2.65 2.79
N LEU A 69 6.29 3.88 2.29
CA LEU A 69 5.49 5.03 2.67
C LEU A 69 4.06 4.67 2.33
N THR A 70 3.25 4.49 3.37
CA THR A 70 1.82 4.36 3.24
C THR A 70 1.33 5.53 2.37
N PRO A 71 0.61 5.27 1.27
CA PRO A 71 0.10 6.36 0.44
C PRO A 71 -0.77 7.29 1.29
N THR A 72 -1.04 8.50 0.83
CA THR A 72 -2.01 9.39 1.50
C THR A 72 -3.24 9.49 0.59
N PRO A 73 -4.48 9.39 1.10
CA PRO A 73 -5.67 9.53 0.28
C PRO A 73 -5.70 10.91 -0.36
N THR A 74 -6.08 10.98 -1.64
CA THR A 74 -6.19 12.25 -2.36
C THR A 74 -7.46 12.97 -1.93
N PRO A 75 -7.38 14.24 -1.47
CA PRO A 75 -8.57 15.01 -1.19
C PRO A 75 -9.42 15.17 -2.44
N TRP A 76 -10.75 15.06 -2.32
CA TRP A 76 -11.65 15.35 -3.43
C TRP A 76 -11.37 16.73 -4.03
N PRO A 77 -11.52 16.93 -5.34
CA PRO A 77 -11.38 18.25 -5.94
C PRO A 77 -12.48 19.19 -5.42
N GLU A 78 -12.30 20.50 -5.60
CA GLU A 78 -13.28 21.48 -5.11
C GLU A 78 -14.66 21.31 -5.74
N GLN A 79 -14.69 20.91 -7.01
CA GLN A 79 -15.91 20.69 -7.77
C GLN A 79 -15.71 19.47 -8.67
N PHE A 80 -16.74 18.64 -8.80
CA PHE A 80 -16.77 17.56 -9.78
C PHE A 80 -18.19 17.05 -10.05
N HIS A 81 -18.35 16.36 -11.17
CA HIS A 81 -19.49 15.51 -11.47
C HIS A 81 -19.04 14.06 -11.55
N ALA A 82 -19.81 13.15 -10.95
CA ALA A 82 -19.60 11.72 -11.08
C ALA A 82 -20.91 11.01 -11.41
N VAL A 83 -20.85 10.09 -12.37
CA VAL A 83 -21.94 9.12 -12.59
C VAL A 83 -21.62 7.88 -11.77
N LEU A 84 -22.53 7.53 -10.88
CA LEU A 84 -22.39 6.44 -9.93
C LEU A 84 -23.37 5.33 -10.26
N TYR A 85 -22.89 4.11 -10.29
CA TYR A 85 -23.72 2.91 -10.20
C TYR A 85 -23.73 2.43 -8.75
N MET A 86 -24.92 2.23 -8.20
CA MET A 86 -25.08 1.82 -6.81
C MET A 86 -25.87 0.52 -6.74
N ASN A 87 -25.32 -0.44 -6.00
CA ASN A 87 -26.02 -1.63 -5.54
C ASN A 87 -26.49 -1.38 -4.11
N LEU A 88 -27.80 -1.32 -3.90
CA LEU A 88 -28.38 -1.05 -2.60
C LEU A 88 -28.38 -2.31 -1.73
N SER A 89 -28.52 -2.13 -0.42
CA SER A 89 -28.51 -3.23 0.56
C SER A 89 -29.60 -4.28 0.34
N ASP A 90 -30.69 -3.92 -0.36
CA ASP A 90 -31.76 -4.83 -0.77
C ASP A 90 -31.65 -5.35 -2.21
N ALA A 91 -30.44 -5.28 -2.77
CA ALA A 91 -30.06 -5.70 -4.13
C ALA A 91 -30.73 -4.90 -5.26
N ARG A 92 -31.43 -3.81 -4.97
CA ARG A 92 -31.92 -2.89 -6.01
C ARG A 92 -30.79 -2.06 -6.57
N LEU A 93 -30.93 -1.69 -7.85
CA LEU A 93 -29.93 -0.90 -8.56
C LEU A 93 -30.37 0.55 -8.73
N GLN A 94 -29.39 1.44 -8.69
CA GLN A 94 -29.58 2.88 -8.86
C GLN A 94 -28.43 3.48 -9.67
N ILE A 95 -28.75 4.49 -10.48
CA ILE A 95 -27.76 5.43 -11.00
C ILE A 95 -27.91 6.75 -10.26
N SER A 96 -26.81 7.31 -9.76
CA SER A 96 -26.79 8.67 -9.20
C SER A 96 -25.86 9.56 -10.03
N ASN A 97 -26.30 10.78 -10.33
CA ASN A 97 -25.41 11.83 -10.79
C ASN A 97 -25.04 12.68 -9.57
N LEU A 98 -23.82 12.51 -9.08
CA LEU A 98 -23.27 13.23 -7.96
C LEU A 98 -22.61 14.53 -8.45
N TRP A 99 -23.12 15.66 -8.01
CA TRP A 99 -22.56 16.99 -8.27
C TRP A 99 -22.06 17.58 -6.96
N TYR A 100 -20.74 17.56 -6.79
CA TYR A 100 -20.10 18.07 -5.60
C TYR A 100 -19.59 19.49 -5.86
N ASP A 101 -19.93 20.43 -4.97
CA ASP A 101 -19.58 21.85 -5.11
C ASP A 101 -19.20 22.44 -3.74
N TRP A 102 -17.95 22.17 -3.34
CA TRP A 102 -17.40 22.59 -2.06
C TRP A 102 -17.39 24.12 -1.85
N PRO A 103 -16.98 24.96 -2.82
CA PRO A 103 -17.01 26.41 -2.66
C PRO A 103 -18.40 26.96 -2.33
N LYS A 104 -19.46 26.30 -2.82
CA LYS A 104 -20.85 26.65 -2.52
C LYS A 104 -21.47 25.83 -1.38
N GLY A 105 -20.70 24.94 -0.75
CA GLY A 105 -21.12 24.16 0.39
C GLY A 105 -22.32 23.26 0.10
N ARG A 106 -22.40 22.67 -1.09
CA ARG A 106 -23.53 21.83 -1.50
C ARG A 106 -23.09 20.57 -2.24
N ASN A 107 -23.92 19.54 -2.13
CA ASN A 107 -23.82 18.30 -2.86
C ASN A 107 -25.21 17.98 -3.44
N ALA A 108 -25.29 17.62 -4.73
CA ALA A 108 -26.56 17.28 -5.36
C ALA A 108 -26.46 15.90 -6.01
N ASN A 109 -27.26 14.96 -5.52
CA ASN A 109 -27.45 13.63 -6.07
C ASN A 109 -28.75 13.59 -6.86
N LEU A 110 -28.66 13.42 -8.18
CA LEU A 110 -29.81 13.15 -9.04
C LEU A 110 -29.94 11.64 -9.20
N ILE A 111 -30.89 11.08 -8.45
CA ILE A 111 -31.03 9.67 -8.16
C ILE A 111 -32.11 9.06 -9.05
N GLN A 112 -31.72 8.08 -9.85
CA GLN A 112 -32.62 7.29 -10.68
C GLN A 112 -32.60 5.82 -10.21
N LYS A 113 -33.66 5.40 -9.52
CA LYS A 113 -33.91 3.99 -9.18
C LYS A 113 -34.58 3.27 -10.34
N GLN A 114 -34.44 1.95 -10.41
CA GLN A 114 -35.17 1.14 -11.37
C GLN A 114 -36.68 1.36 -11.23
N LEU A 115 -37.35 1.77 -12.31
CA LEU A 115 -38.79 2.06 -12.37
C LEU A 115 -39.28 3.16 -11.42
N GLY A 116 -38.37 3.95 -10.83
CA GLY A 116 -38.71 5.06 -9.95
C GLY A 116 -38.74 6.41 -10.66
N GLU A 117 -39.29 7.41 -9.99
CA GLU A 117 -39.15 8.81 -10.41
C GLU A 117 -37.73 9.32 -10.15
N LEU A 118 -37.34 10.38 -10.87
CA LEU A 118 -36.08 11.07 -10.62
C LEU A 118 -36.17 11.81 -9.29
N LEU A 119 -35.37 11.38 -8.32
CA LEU A 119 -35.26 11.99 -7.01
C LEU A 119 -34.07 12.94 -6.98
N TYR A 120 -34.29 14.16 -6.50
CA TYR A 120 -33.24 15.12 -6.23
C TYR A 120 -32.95 15.07 -4.74
N ASP A 121 -31.69 14.79 -4.40
CA ASP A 121 -31.17 14.90 -3.05
C ASP A 121 -30.12 16.03 -3.04
N VAL A 122 -30.49 17.16 -2.44
CA VAL A 122 -29.60 18.32 -2.29
C VAL A 122 -29.22 18.47 -0.83
N GLU A 123 -27.96 18.22 -0.54
CA GLU A 123 -27.35 18.30 0.78
C GLU A 123 -26.54 19.58 0.92
N TRP A 124 -26.62 20.21 2.08
CA TRP A 124 -25.90 21.43 2.42
C TRP A 124 -24.86 21.19 3.52
N ASN A 125 -23.82 22.01 3.53
CA ASN A 125 -22.75 21.97 4.53
C ASN A 125 -23.22 22.20 5.98
N ASN A 126 -24.40 22.77 6.18
CA ASN A 126 -25.02 22.95 7.48
C ASN A 126 -25.74 21.69 8.01
N GLY A 127 -25.75 20.60 7.23
CA GLY A 127 -26.39 19.33 7.61
C GLY A 127 -27.85 19.20 7.16
N THR A 128 -28.43 20.21 6.49
CA THR A 128 -29.78 20.11 5.92
C THR A 128 -29.73 19.42 4.56
N SER A 129 -30.62 18.45 4.34
CA SER A 129 -30.84 17.80 3.05
C SER A 129 -32.29 17.92 2.60
N PHE A 130 -32.48 18.08 1.29
CA PHE A 130 -33.79 18.14 0.66
C PHE A 130 -33.92 17.00 -0.36
N TYR A 131 -34.88 16.11 -0.11
CA TYR A 131 -35.26 15.02 -1.00
C TYR A 131 -36.55 15.40 -1.71
N TYR A 132 -36.53 15.63 -3.02
CA TYR A 132 -37.73 16.05 -3.75
C TYR A 132 -37.85 15.47 -5.16
N THR A 133 -39.09 15.34 -5.61
CA THR A 133 -39.44 15.05 -7.02
C THR A 133 -40.02 16.30 -7.67
N LEU A 134 -39.87 16.45 -8.99
CA LEU A 134 -40.42 17.56 -9.77
C LEU A 134 -41.62 17.10 -10.61
N GLY A 135 -42.55 18.01 -10.92
CA GLY A 135 -43.68 17.74 -11.80
C GLY A 135 -45.03 17.66 -11.08
N GLU A 136 -46.02 17.07 -11.74
CA GLU A 136 -47.33 16.82 -11.13
C GLU A 136 -47.20 15.79 -10.01
N GLY A 137 -47.77 16.07 -8.84
CA GLY A 137 -47.62 15.21 -7.67
C GLY A 137 -46.26 15.32 -6.96
N ALA A 138 -45.48 16.36 -7.22
CA ALA A 138 -44.19 16.62 -6.58
C ALA A 138 -44.23 16.47 -5.06
N THR A 139 -43.21 15.79 -4.53
CA THR A 139 -43.03 15.54 -3.09
C THR A 139 -41.76 16.22 -2.59
N CYS A 140 -41.71 16.51 -1.29
CA CYS A 140 -40.49 16.97 -0.63
C CYS A 140 -40.42 16.42 0.80
N GLU A 141 -39.23 15.96 1.17
CA GLU A 141 -38.84 15.59 2.53
C GLU A 141 -37.58 16.38 2.90
N ILE A 142 -37.57 16.95 4.11
CA ILE A 142 -36.44 17.69 4.65
C ILE A 142 -35.83 16.85 5.77
N MET A 143 -34.51 16.68 5.72
CA MET A 143 -33.76 15.94 6.71
C MET A 143 -32.62 16.78 7.29
N GLU A 144 -32.25 16.47 8.53
CA GLU A 144 -31.14 17.11 9.24
C GLU A 144 -30.19 16.04 9.77
N PHE A 145 -29.01 15.92 9.17
CA PHE A 145 -28.05 14.86 9.49
C PHE A 145 -26.98 15.28 10.52
N GLY A 146 -26.94 16.56 10.91
CA GLY A 146 -25.98 17.13 11.88
C GLY A 146 -24.52 17.17 11.40
N VAL A 147 -24.18 16.37 10.39
CA VAL A 147 -22.93 16.38 9.64
C VAL A 147 -23.28 16.77 8.20
N GLY A 148 -22.76 17.90 7.72
CA GLY A 148 -22.99 18.35 6.35
C GLY A 148 -22.34 17.46 5.30
N ILE A 149 -22.21 17.99 4.09
CA ILE A 149 -21.53 17.29 2.98
C ILE A 149 -20.10 16.84 3.37
N PRO A 150 -19.60 15.72 2.81
CA PRO A 150 -18.23 15.29 3.04
C PRO A 150 -17.25 16.42 2.74
N ARG A 151 -16.30 16.65 3.65
CA ARG A 151 -15.19 17.58 3.37
C ARG A 151 -14.30 16.99 2.28
N ARG A 152 -13.54 17.84 1.61
CA ARG A 152 -12.55 17.39 0.61
C ARG A 152 -11.58 16.35 1.17
N ASP A 153 -11.22 16.50 2.43
CA ASP A 153 -10.31 15.64 3.18
C ASP A 153 -11.05 14.64 4.08
N PHE A 154 -12.26 14.20 3.74
CA PHE A 154 -13.05 13.32 4.62
C PHE A 154 -12.36 11.98 4.99
N LEU A 155 -11.35 11.56 4.22
CA LEU A 155 -10.49 10.41 4.51
C LEU A 155 -9.28 10.74 5.39
N ASP A 156 -9.12 11.97 5.89
CA ASP A 156 -8.06 12.31 6.83
C ASP A 156 -8.16 11.44 8.09
N GLY A 157 -7.09 10.75 8.46
CA GLY A 157 -7.08 9.75 9.53
C GLY A 157 -7.90 8.49 9.21
N ALA A 158 -8.02 8.11 7.93
CA ALA A 158 -8.48 6.79 7.52
C ALA A 158 -7.34 5.76 7.65
N ASP A 159 -7.70 4.49 7.84
CA ASP A 159 -6.77 3.38 7.93
C ASP A 159 -6.49 2.79 6.54
N TYR A 160 -5.20 2.68 6.18
CA TYR A 160 -4.80 2.05 4.92
C TYR A 160 -4.88 0.53 5.03
N LEU A 161 -5.64 -0.11 4.14
CA LEU A 161 -5.83 -1.56 4.14
C LEU A 161 -4.99 -2.30 3.10
N GLY A 162 -4.22 -1.58 2.27
CA GLY A 162 -3.45 -2.15 1.17
C GLY A 162 -4.09 -1.90 -0.19
N THR A 163 -3.84 -2.80 -1.15
CA THR A 163 -4.35 -2.67 -2.51
C THR A 163 -5.31 -3.79 -2.90
N LYS A 164 -6.29 -3.47 -3.74
CA LYS A 164 -7.28 -4.41 -4.27
C LYS A 164 -7.64 -4.06 -5.71
N VAL A 165 -7.89 -5.07 -6.55
CA VAL A 165 -8.42 -4.84 -7.89
C VAL A 165 -9.94 -4.80 -7.85
N ILE A 166 -10.53 -3.69 -8.30
CA ILE A 166 -11.98 -3.53 -8.51
C ILE A 166 -12.22 -2.84 -9.86
N ASP A 167 -13.25 -3.25 -10.59
CA ASP A 167 -13.64 -2.65 -11.89
C ASP A 167 -12.50 -2.52 -12.92
N GLY A 168 -11.48 -3.37 -12.81
CA GLY A 168 -10.28 -3.35 -13.66
C GLY A 168 -9.17 -2.41 -13.21
N PHE A 169 -9.31 -1.71 -12.09
CA PHE A 169 -8.32 -0.80 -11.50
C PHE A 169 -7.64 -1.42 -10.29
N LEU A 170 -6.31 -1.28 -10.20
CA LEU A 170 -5.59 -1.55 -8.95
C LEU A 170 -5.78 -0.34 -8.04
N CYS A 171 -6.49 -0.51 -6.93
CA CYS A 171 -6.86 0.58 -6.03
C CYS A 171 -6.12 0.50 -4.69
N ASN A 172 -5.72 1.64 -4.16
CA ASN A 172 -5.50 1.85 -2.72
C ASN A 172 -6.84 1.73 -2.00
N VAL A 173 -6.85 1.07 -0.84
CA VAL A 173 -8.05 0.86 -0.04
C VAL A 173 -7.90 1.56 1.31
N TRP A 174 -8.89 2.39 1.63
CA TRP A 174 -8.97 3.14 2.88
C TRP A 174 -10.24 2.78 3.63
N GLU A 175 -10.16 2.62 4.94
CA GLU A 175 -11.33 2.46 5.80
C GLU A 175 -11.46 3.66 6.73
N LYS A 176 -12.68 4.18 6.87
CA LYS A 176 -12.96 5.31 7.75
C LYS A 176 -14.13 5.00 8.68
N VAL A 177 -13.83 4.99 9.99
CA VAL A 177 -14.76 4.93 11.14
C VAL A 177 -15.77 3.77 11.11
N GLU A 178 -15.34 2.61 10.63
CA GLU A 178 -16.13 1.39 10.38
C GLU A 178 -17.38 1.64 9.52
N PHE A 179 -17.38 2.73 8.75
CA PHE A 179 -18.54 3.23 8.04
C PHE A 179 -18.36 3.11 6.52
N ILE A 180 -17.19 3.48 6.00
CA ILE A 180 -16.91 3.52 4.57
C ILE A 180 -15.57 2.87 4.24
N TRP A 181 -15.56 2.06 3.18
CA TRP A 181 -14.36 1.55 2.52
C TRP A 181 -14.22 2.22 1.18
N TYR A 182 -13.14 2.97 0.97
CA TYR A 182 -12.93 3.81 -0.18
C TYR A 182 -11.82 3.25 -1.08
N TYR A 183 -12.09 3.21 -2.38
CA TYR A 183 -11.19 2.66 -3.39
C TYR A 183 -10.73 3.78 -4.32
N GLU A 184 -9.42 4.03 -4.30
CA GLU A 184 -8.76 5.06 -5.11
C GLU A 184 -7.77 4.39 -6.08
N ASP A 185 -7.87 4.66 -7.38
CA ASP A 185 -6.94 4.09 -8.36
C ASP A 185 -5.49 4.48 -8.06
N VAL A 186 -4.59 3.50 -7.98
CA VAL A 186 -3.17 3.73 -7.63
C VAL A 186 -2.48 4.65 -8.63
N LEU A 187 -2.85 4.57 -9.92
CA LEU A 187 -2.17 5.31 -10.97
C LEU A 187 -2.67 6.74 -11.12
N SER A 188 -4.00 6.92 -11.18
CA SER A 188 -4.61 8.22 -11.43
C SER A 188 -5.09 8.93 -10.18
N GLN A 189 -5.07 8.27 -9.02
CA GLN A 189 -5.55 8.79 -7.74
C GLN A 189 -7.03 9.22 -7.76
N ARG A 190 -7.80 8.71 -8.73
CA ARG A 190 -9.22 9.03 -8.84
C ARG A 190 -10.06 8.05 -8.02
N PRO A 191 -11.25 8.47 -7.57
CA PRO A 191 -12.23 7.57 -6.98
C PRO A 191 -12.62 6.47 -7.98
N VAL A 192 -12.62 5.21 -7.55
CA VAL A 192 -13.15 4.07 -8.33
C VAL A 192 -14.44 3.54 -7.72
N GLY A 193 -14.57 3.57 -6.40
CA GLY A 193 -15.79 3.19 -5.72
C GLY A 193 -15.69 3.34 -4.21
N TRP A 194 -16.78 3.03 -3.53
CA TRP A 194 -16.81 2.90 -2.08
C TRP A 194 -17.95 2.00 -1.61
N ASP A 195 -17.71 1.28 -0.51
CA ASP A 195 -18.70 0.45 0.16
C ASP A 195 -19.08 1.08 1.50
N PHE A 196 -20.35 1.01 1.87
CA PHE A 196 -20.84 1.40 3.19
C PHE A 196 -21.07 0.16 4.07
N TYR A 197 -20.99 0.35 5.39
CA TYR A 197 -21.17 -0.71 6.39
C TYR A 197 -22.53 -1.43 6.29
N ASP A 198 -23.54 -0.79 5.73
CA ASP A 198 -24.91 -1.30 5.58
C ASP A 198 -25.11 -2.14 4.31
N GLY A 199 -24.04 -2.37 3.53
CA GLY A 199 -24.05 -3.21 2.34
C GLY A 199 -24.38 -2.47 1.04
N ILE A 200 -24.48 -1.14 1.07
CA ILE A 200 -24.53 -0.33 -0.15
C ILE A 200 -23.14 -0.27 -0.78
N SER A 201 -23.02 -0.65 -2.05
CA SER A 201 -21.78 -0.53 -2.83
C SER A 201 -21.96 0.49 -3.95
N THR A 202 -20.98 1.39 -4.08
CA THR A 202 -20.95 2.45 -5.10
C THR A 202 -19.76 2.27 -6.03
N HIS A 203 -20.02 2.32 -7.33
CA HIS A 203 -19.03 2.22 -8.40
C HIS A 203 -19.05 3.50 -9.24
N VAL A 204 -17.87 4.06 -9.52
CA VAL A 204 -17.72 5.30 -10.26
C VAL A 204 -17.58 4.99 -11.76
N ILE A 205 -18.57 5.40 -12.55
CA ILE A 205 -18.58 5.21 -14.01
C ILE A 205 -17.80 6.34 -14.70
N THR A 206 -18.09 7.59 -14.34
CA THR A 206 -17.38 8.77 -14.84
C THR A 206 -17.00 9.68 -13.69
N PHE A 207 -15.92 10.46 -13.88
CA PHE A 207 -15.45 11.42 -12.90
C PHE A 207 -14.87 12.64 -13.61
N GLU A 208 -15.62 13.75 -13.57
CA GLU A 208 -15.34 14.99 -14.32
C GLU A 208 -14.98 16.11 -13.34
N VAL A 209 -13.68 16.35 -13.17
CA VAL A 209 -13.16 17.41 -12.29
C VAL A 209 -13.52 18.79 -12.82
N GLY A 210 -14.01 19.67 -11.94
CA GLY A 210 -14.37 21.05 -12.26
C GLY A 210 -15.77 21.22 -12.88
N ALA A 211 -16.52 20.13 -13.07
CA ALA A 211 -17.89 20.21 -13.54
C ALA A 211 -18.80 20.82 -12.46
N VAL A 212 -19.77 21.65 -12.90
CA VAL A 212 -20.67 22.40 -12.02
C VAL A 212 -22.11 22.26 -12.52
N LEU A 213 -23.03 22.02 -11.59
CA LEU A 213 -24.47 22.01 -11.88
C LEU A 213 -25.04 23.43 -11.84
N GLN A 214 -25.97 23.72 -12.75
CA GLN A 214 -26.64 25.01 -12.79
C GLN A 214 -27.42 25.25 -11.48
N ASP A 215 -27.30 26.46 -10.92
CA ASP A 215 -27.87 26.80 -9.62
C ASP A 215 -29.38 26.58 -9.53
N SER A 216 -30.11 26.78 -10.63
CA SER A 216 -31.56 26.55 -10.71
C SER A 216 -31.98 25.10 -10.42
N VAL A 217 -31.08 24.13 -10.59
CA VAL A 217 -31.35 22.71 -10.32
C VAL A 217 -31.07 22.35 -8.85
N THR A 218 -30.13 23.05 -8.22
CA THR A 218 -29.70 22.80 -6.82
C THR A 218 -30.55 23.48 -5.76
N GLN A 219 -31.51 24.32 -6.14
CA GLN A 219 -32.37 25.01 -5.16
C GLN A 219 -33.60 24.15 -4.87
N ALA A 220 -33.81 23.86 -3.57
CA ALA A 220 -35.01 23.19 -3.11
C ALA A 220 -36.26 23.99 -3.55
N PRO A 221 -37.27 23.34 -4.13
CA PRO A 221 -38.49 24.02 -4.57
C PRO A 221 -39.28 24.67 -3.42
N ALA A 222 -40.05 25.72 -3.73
CA ALA A 222 -40.80 26.48 -2.72
C ALA A 222 -41.75 25.61 -1.87
N TYR A 223 -42.30 24.53 -2.43
CA TYR A 223 -43.21 23.63 -1.69
C TYR A 223 -42.51 22.79 -0.63
N CYS A 224 -41.17 22.72 -0.60
CA CYS A 224 -40.44 22.14 0.53
C CYS A 224 -40.65 22.96 1.81
N PHE A 225 -40.89 24.28 1.69
CA PHE A 225 -40.98 25.19 2.83
C PHE A 225 -42.42 25.47 3.28
N SER A 226 -43.43 24.98 2.55
CA SER A 226 -44.84 25.27 2.83
C SER A 226 -45.47 24.35 3.91
N GLN A 227 -44.78 23.29 4.33
CA GLN A 227 -45.27 22.34 5.34
C GLN A 227 -45.04 22.79 6.81
N GLY A 228 -44.60 24.03 7.03
CA GLY A 228 -44.30 24.61 8.33
C GLY A 228 -45.48 24.86 9.29
N ASN A 229 -46.51 24.01 9.31
CA ASN A 229 -47.58 24.06 10.32
C ASN A 229 -47.75 22.75 11.13
N SER A 230 -46.83 21.79 11.01
CA SER A 230 -46.82 20.58 11.84
C SER A 230 -45.44 20.25 12.39
N MET A 231 -44.71 21.25 12.89
CA MET A 231 -43.69 21.00 13.90
C MET A 231 -44.35 21.10 15.28
N LYS A 232 -44.66 19.94 15.87
CA LYS A 232 -44.97 19.88 17.30
C LYS A 232 -43.67 20.14 18.04
N LEU A 233 -43.64 21.27 18.76
CA LEU A 233 -42.73 21.53 19.88
C LEU A 233 -42.82 20.41 20.93
#